data_AF-A0A0D0AVX9-F1
#
_entry.id   AF-A0A0D0AVX9-F1
#
_cell.length_a   1.000
_cell.length_b   1.000
_cell.length_c   1.000
_cell.angle_alpha   90.00
_cell.angle_beta   90.00
_cell.angle_gamma   90.00
#
_symmetry.space_group_name_H-M   'P 1'
#
loop_
_entity.id
_entity.type
_entity.pdbx_description
1 polymer ?
#
loop_
_entity_poly.entity_id
_entity_poly.type
_entity_poly.pdbx_seq_one_letter_code
_entity_poly.pdbx_strand_id
1 'polypeptide(L)'
;MISTRTFKWIYAGLWTLRICFALLGTGYIHPDEHMQNGEVTSGDLLAYHTIRTWEWSAALPVRSIVPPFATTGIPVWFAKFFSSEKIHARTIMQSYMACLERHLTREVHPVLLFRLERSAFLIISGLIDYSLTGLVSTPSARRLGLLLLASSHVMNTLQIRPFSNSIEAVLVALSLLFLRKISSAKTLDKGYFFHLLAITFVTGIFTRPTFLIFGAPIAYQVAFGTFTYARTTTGWLRLIVPPLFTAAGTCAAFLVADTLYFRGALDDLVVTPLNFLMYNFSSQNLAEHGLHPRWLHVFVNFPMLFGPWITWLTVRTIVDSATLFNEKNYTSFEVDVLRPTIIQMIILSLTVLSAQPHQEPRFLVPLLLPIIVLIANTGRLAHVGKAFWVSCSIFNFVLAVLFGILHQGGVVPSLFHLHSVVGDASLGTRTTIIYWKTYMPPPHLLGVSERGCFHFYHASKLS
;
A
#
# COMPACT_ATOMS: atom_id res chain seq x y z
N MET A 1 -13.44 -17.31 -26.47
CA MET A 1 -12.19 -17.00 -25.74
C MET A 1 -11.53 -15.77 -26.35
N ILE A 2 -11.03 -14.83 -25.54
CA ILE A 2 -10.34 -13.61 -26.03
C ILE A 2 -9.02 -14.01 -26.69
N SER A 3 -8.77 -13.54 -27.92
CA SER A 3 -7.51 -13.80 -28.62
C SER A 3 -6.33 -13.18 -27.87
N THR A 4 -5.12 -13.75 -27.98
CA THR A 4 -3.91 -13.19 -27.35
C THR A 4 -3.65 -11.76 -27.80
N ARG A 5 -3.89 -11.44 -29.08
CA ARG A 5 -3.74 -10.08 -29.63
C ARG A 5 -4.73 -9.11 -28.99
N THR A 6 -6.01 -9.48 -28.95
CA THR A 6 -7.06 -8.67 -28.31
C THR A 6 -6.77 -8.42 -26.84
N PHE A 7 -6.34 -9.45 -26.10
CA PHE A 7 -5.96 -9.32 -24.70
C PHE A 7 -4.83 -8.29 -24.51
N LYS A 8 -3.76 -8.38 -25.32
CA LYS A 8 -2.62 -7.44 -25.21
C LYS A 8 -3.06 -5.98 -25.36
N TRP A 9 -3.91 -5.68 -26.34
CA TRP A 9 -4.41 -4.32 -26.56
C TRP A 9 -5.31 -3.83 -25.42
N ILE A 10 -6.25 -4.65 -24.94
CA ILE A 10 -7.12 -4.27 -23.82
C ILE A 10 -6.28 -4.05 -22.56
N TYR A 11 -5.39 -4.98 -22.26
CA TYR A 11 -4.54 -4.90 -21.07
C TYR A 11 -3.60 -3.68 -21.12
N ALA A 12 -3.01 -3.39 -22.28
CA ALA A 12 -2.21 -2.18 -22.48
C ALA A 12 -3.05 -0.91 -22.26
N GLY A 13 -4.27 -0.84 -22.81
CA GLY A 13 -5.18 0.29 -22.59
C GLY A 13 -5.56 0.49 -21.12
N LEU A 14 -5.80 -0.59 -20.38
CA LEU A 14 -6.05 -0.53 -18.93
C LEU A 14 -4.82 -0.07 -18.13
N TRP A 15 -3.62 -0.45 -18.54
CA TRP A 15 -2.38 0.07 -17.95
C TRP A 15 -2.16 1.56 -18.27
N THR A 16 -2.45 1.99 -19.49
CA THR A 16 -2.45 3.41 -19.85
C THR A 16 -3.44 4.18 -18.97
N LEU A 17 -4.64 3.64 -18.75
CA LEU A 17 -5.62 4.23 -17.84
C LEU A 17 -5.07 4.35 -16.40
N ARG A 18 -4.39 3.30 -15.89
CA ARG A 18 -3.73 3.33 -14.57
C ARG A 18 -2.67 4.44 -14.49
N ILE A 19 -1.86 4.61 -15.54
CA ILE A 19 -0.88 5.70 -15.64
C ILE A 19 -1.57 7.06 -15.61
N CYS A 20 -2.66 7.24 -16.39
CA CYS A 20 -3.42 8.49 -16.41
C CYS A 20 -3.97 8.82 -15.00
N PHE A 21 -4.58 7.85 -14.31
CA PHE A 21 -5.05 8.10 -12.95
C PHE A 21 -3.92 8.38 -11.97
N ALA A 22 -2.75 7.75 -12.12
CA ALA A 22 -1.62 7.99 -11.21
C ALA A 22 -1.09 9.42 -11.36
N LEU A 23 -0.93 9.90 -12.60
CA LEU A 23 -0.26 11.16 -12.88
C LEU A 23 -1.21 12.36 -12.93
N LEU A 24 -2.50 12.13 -13.23
CA LEU A 24 -3.51 13.17 -13.47
C LEU A 24 -4.71 13.07 -12.51
N GLY A 25 -4.88 11.96 -11.79
CA GLY A 25 -6.01 11.77 -10.88
C GLY A 25 -5.85 12.59 -9.61
N THR A 26 -6.64 13.66 -9.47
CA THR A 26 -6.60 14.57 -8.32
C THR A 26 -7.68 14.30 -7.28
N GLY A 27 -8.60 13.35 -7.54
CA GLY A 27 -9.65 12.96 -6.60
C GLY A 27 -9.10 12.28 -5.35
N TYR A 28 -9.95 12.15 -4.34
CA TYR A 28 -9.79 11.40 -3.10
C TYR A 28 -8.41 11.52 -2.43
N ILE A 29 -8.10 12.68 -1.84
CA ILE A 29 -6.91 12.81 -0.97
C ILE A 29 -7.30 12.41 0.45
N HIS A 30 -6.93 11.20 0.85
CA HIS A 30 -7.16 10.76 2.21
C HIS A 30 -6.03 11.24 3.14
N PRO A 31 -6.30 11.68 4.38
CA PRO A 31 -5.25 12.08 5.34
C PRO A 31 -4.07 11.10 5.47
N ASP A 32 -4.29 9.80 5.71
CA ASP A 32 -3.21 8.79 5.79
C ASP A 32 -2.33 8.69 4.55
N GLU A 33 -2.83 9.08 3.37
CA GLU A 33 -2.04 9.04 2.15
C GLU A 33 -0.80 9.93 2.25
N HIS A 34 -0.97 11.12 2.83
CA HIS A 34 0.11 12.10 2.94
C HIS A 34 0.75 12.10 4.33
N MET A 35 -0.04 11.97 5.41
CA MET A 35 0.47 12.01 6.79
C MET A 35 1.36 10.82 7.16
N GLN A 36 1.19 9.67 6.51
CA GLN A 36 2.02 8.47 6.75
C GLN A 36 3.20 8.37 5.79
N ASN A 37 3.27 9.23 4.76
CA ASN A 37 4.30 9.15 3.72
C ASN A 37 4.82 10.53 3.32
N GLY A 38 4.19 11.17 2.34
CA GLY A 38 4.68 12.39 1.68
C GLY A 38 5.01 13.55 2.62
N GLU A 39 4.19 13.81 3.65
CA GLU A 39 4.42 14.86 4.65
C GLU A 39 5.73 14.65 5.42
N VAL A 40 6.02 13.40 5.79
CA VAL A 40 7.19 13.08 6.62
C VAL A 40 8.45 13.25 5.78
N THR A 41 8.47 12.60 4.62
CA THR A 41 9.65 12.61 3.75
C THR A 41 9.92 13.98 3.13
N SER A 42 8.88 14.75 2.83
CA SER A 42 9.03 16.11 2.28
C SER A 42 9.51 17.10 3.34
N GLY A 43 9.02 16.99 4.58
CA GLY A 43 9.54 17.78 5.70
C GLY A 43 11.03 17.49 5.91
N ASP A 44 11.39 16.21 6.02
CA ASP A 44 12.78 15.78 6.26
C ASP A 44 13.74 16.15 5.12
N LEU A 45 13.33 15.93 3.87
CA LEU A 45 14.24 16.07 2.72
C LEU A 45 14.21 17.46 2.09
N LEU A 46 13.08 18.17 2.11
CA LEU A 46 12.90 19.44 1.40
C LEU A 46 12.80 20.65 2.33
N ALA A 47 12.66 20.44 3.65
CA ALA A 47 12.37 21.50 4.62
C ALA A 47 11.09 22.29 4.26
N TYR A 48 10.13 21.59 3.67
CA TYR A 48 8.77 22.08 3.48
C TYR A 48 8.04 22.09 4.81
N HIS A 49 7.14 23.05 4.98
CA HIS A 49 6.22 23.07 6.10
C HIS A 49 5.30 21.85 6.00
N THR A 50 5.36 20.98 7.00
CA THR A 50 4.58 19.74 7.06
C THR A 50 3.92 19.58 8.42
N ILE A 51 2.85 18.79 8.47
CA ILE A 51 2.15 18.47 9.72
C ILE A 51 2.45 17.01 10.08
N ARG A 52 3.28 16.81 11.09
CA ARG A 52 3.50 15.48 11.67
C ARG A 52 2.40 15.17 12.67
N THR A 53 1.75 14.04 12.45
CA THR A 53 0.75 13.51 13.39
C THR A 53 1.42 12.85 14.59
N TRP A 54 0.59 12.52 15.59
CA TRP A 54 0.99 11.72 16.75
C TRP A 54 1.69 10.41 16.37
N GLU A 55 1.43 9.86 15.16
CA GLU A 55 2.04 8.63 14.68
C GLU A 55 3.59 8.70 14.60
N TRP A 56 4.10 9.92 14.42
CA TRP A 56 5.52 10.25 14.29
C TRP A 56 6.10 10.92 15.53
N SER A 57 5.36 10.94 16.64
CA SER A 57 5.81 11.54 17.89
C SER A 57 7.07 10.87 18.39
N ALA A 58 8.08 11.66 18.73
CA ALA A 58 9.30 11.14 19.36
C ALA A 58 8.99 10.49 20.72
N ALA A 59 7.93 10.90 21.44
CA ALA A 59 7.63 10.30 22.74
C ALA A 59 7.22 8.82 22.62
N LEU A 60 6.40 8.48 21.62
CA LEU A 60 5.94 7.12 21.35
C LEU A 60 5.81 6.91 19.83
N PRO A 61 6.92 6.64 19.13
CA PRO A 61 6.90 6.44 17.68
C PRO A 61 6.22 5.12 17.34
N VAL A 62 5.12 5.16 16.58
CA VAL A 62 4.33 3.98 16.21
C VAL A 62 4.45 3.59 14.74
N ARG A 63 5.16 4.40 13.94
CA ARG A 63 5.42 4.14 12.52
C ARG A 63 6.90 4.01 12.24
N SER A 64 7.27 2.99 11.48
CA SER A 64 8.62 2.87 10.94
C SER A 64 8.83 3.90 9.83
N ILE A 65 10.01 4.52 9.80
CA ILE A 65 10.39 5.44 8.73
C ILE A 65 10.79 4.71 7.45
N VAL A 66 11.18 3.44 7.56
CA VAL A 66 11.76 2.66 6.45
C VAL A 66 10.80 2.56 5.25
N PRO A 67 9.51 2.17 5.40
CA PRO A 67 8.62 2.06 4.24
C PRO A 67 8.31 3.41 3.56
N PRO A 68 7.98 4.49 4.29
CA PRO A 68 7.84 5.83 3.69
C PRO A 68 9.11 6.32 3.02
N PHE A 69 10.27 6.14 3.67
CA PHE A 69 11.54 6.54 3.07
C PHE A 69 11.81 5.77 1.77
N ALA A 70 11.55 4.46 1.74
CA ALA A 70 11.74 3.64 0.55
C ALA A 70 10.80 4.04 -0.61
N THR A 71 9.56 4.45 -0.31
CA THR A 71 8.52 4.66 -1.33
C THR A 71 8.34 6.10 -1.76
N THR A 72 8.41 7.07 -0.85
CA THR A 72 8.34 8.51 -1.17
C THR A 72 9.67 9.22 -0.97
N GLY A 73 10.46 8.83 0.05
CA GLY A 73 11.74 9.46 0.36
C GLY A 73 12.81 9.30 -0.73
N ILE A 74 13.06 8.08 -1.20
CA ILE A 74 14.05 7.79 -2.25
C ILE A 74 13.72 8.56 -3.55
N PRO A 75 12.48 8.52 -4.09
CA PRO A 75 12.12 9.32 -5.27
C PRO A 75 12.37 10.82 -5.08
N VAL A 76 12.00 11.37 -3.92
CA VAL A 76 12.20 12.80 -3.60
C VAL A 76 13.68 13.13 -3.48
N TRP A 77 14.46 12.28 -2.82
CA TRP A 77 15.91 12.43 -2.67
C TRP A 77 16.60 12.45 -4.04
N PHE A 78 16.26 11.52 -4.94
CA PHE A 78 16.77 11.51 -6.31
C PHE A 78 16.38 12.79 -7.07
N ALA A 79 15.12 13.23 -6.97
CA ALA A 79 14.68 14.45 -7.64
C ALA A 79 15.42 15.69 -7.11
N LYS A 80 15.65 15.79 -5.80
CA LYS A 80 16.46 16.84 -5.18
C LYS A 80 17.92 16.81 -5.66
N PHE A 81 18.51 15.62 -5.75
CA PHE A 81 19.87 15.42 -6.22
C PHE A 81 20.04 15.91 -7.67
N PHE A 82 19.23 15.42 -8.61
CA PHE A 82 19.34 15.80 -10.03
C PHE A 82 18.93 17.25 -10.32
N SER A 83 18.04 17.83 -9.52
CA SER A 83 17.71 19.26 -9.64
C SER A 83 18.90 20.15 -9.27
N SER A 84 19.82 19.66 -8.43
CA SER A 84 21.00 20.41 -8.01
C SER A 84 22.11 20.49 -9.08
N GLU A 85 22.25 19.48 -9.94
CA GLU A 85 23.28 19.46 -11.00
C GLU A 85 22.95 20.41 -12.16
N LYS A 86 21.67 20.55 -12.53
CA LYS A 86 21.24 21.46 -13.61
C LYS A 86 21.50 22.95 -13.29
N ILE A 87 21.54 23.31 -12.01
CA ILE A 87 21.84 24.68 -11.56
C ILE A 87 23.36 24.93 -11.52
N HIS A 88 24.15 23.91 -11.19
CA HIS A 88 25.62 24.02 -11.19
C HIS A 88 26.20 24.22 -12.59
N ALA A 89 25.62 23.59 -13.62
CA ALA A 89 26.03 23.78 -15.02
C ALA A 89 25.65 25.15 -15.62
N ARG A 90 24.68 25.86 -15.03
CA ARG A 90 24.26 27.21 -15.49
C ARG A 90 24.91 28.37 -14.74
N THR A 91 25.65 28.10 -13.66
CA THR A 91 26.14 29.17 -12.76
C THR A 91 27.66 29.11 -12.57
N ILE A 92 28.42 29.08 -13.66
CA ILE A 92 29.86 29.42 -13.67
C ILE A 92 30.08 30.91 -13.97
N MET A 93 29.03 31.69 -14.31
CA MET A 93 29.18 33.10 -14.69
C MET A 93 28.62 34.13 -13.71
N GLN A 94 28.27 33.80 -12.46
CA GLN A 94 27.88 34.86 -11.52
C GLN A 94 28.27 34.61 -10.06
N SER A 95 29.46 35.12 -9.76
CA SER A 95 29.86 35.86 -8.56
C SER A 95 29.73 35.20 -7.18
N TYR A 96 30.92 34.97 -6.64
CA TYR A 96 31.47 35.07 -5.27
C TYR A 96 30.65 35.70 -4.11
N MET A 97 29.47 36.28 -4.31
CA MET A 97 28.55 36.72 -3.23
C MET A 97 27.52 35.64 -2.83
N ALA A 98 27.42 34.54 -3.58
CA ALA A 98 26.51 33.44 -3.26
C ALA A 98 27.04 32.46 -2.18
N CYS A 99 28.17 32.75 -1.52
CA CYS A 99 28.74 31.84 -0.52
C CYS A 99 28.11 31.98 0.87
N LEU A 100 27.52 33.13 1.20
CA LEU A 100 26.92 33.37 2.53
C LEU A 100 25.41 33.10 2.60
N GLU A 101 24.76 32.82 1.47
CA GLU A 101 23.29 32.67 1.37
C GLU A 101 22.85 31.32 0.76
N ARG A 102 23.78 30.40 0.49
CA ARG A 102 23.52 29.07 -0.09
C ARG A 102 23.02 28.02 0.92
N HIS A 103 22.22 28.43 1.90
CA HIS A 103 21.19 27.57 2.50
C HIS A 103 19.82 27.83 1.85
N LEU A 104 19.83 28.28 0.59
CA LEU A 104 18.69 28.27 -0.33
C LEU A 104 18.12 26.85 -0.41
N THR A 105 16.91 26.74 0.12
CA THR A 105 15.96 25.65 -0.07
C THR A 105 15.97 25.23 -1.54
N ARG A 106 16.42 23.99 -1.80
CA ARG A 106 16.40 23.43 -3.15
C ARG A 106 15.00 22.88 -3.38
N GLU A 107 14.14 23.70 -3.97
CA GLU A 107 12.70 23.45 -4.02
C GLU A 107 12.33 22.47 -5.13
N VAL A 108 11.82 21.30 -4.75
CA VAL A 108 11.19 20.36 -5.69
C VAL A 108 9.75 20.79 -5.86
N HIS A 109 9.43 21.37 -7.02
CA HIS A 109 8.10 21.93 -7.30
C HIS A 109 6.96 20.96 -6.91
N PRO A 110 5.88 21.40 -6.24
CA PRO A 110 4.84 20.51 -5.70
C PRO A 110 4.16 19.59 -6.71
N VAL A 111 3.97 20.05 -7.96
CA VAL A 111 3.44 19.22 -9.05
C VAL A 111 4.36 18.03 -9.35
N LEU A 112 5.67 18.25 -9.33
CA LEU A 112 6.66 17.20 -9.54
C LEU A 112 6.66 16.24 -8.35
N LEU A 113 6.63 16.77 -7.12
CA LEU A 113 6.53 16.00 -5.88
C LEU A 113 5.34 15.03 -5.91
N PHE A 114 4.14 15.56 -6.16
CA PHE A 114 2.92 14.76 -6.31
C PHE A 114 3.08 13.63 -7.34
N ARG A 115 3.63 13.94 -8.52
CA ARG A 115 3.81 12.93 -9.59
C ARG A 115 4.86 11.88 -9.23
N LEU A 116 5.91 12.25 -8.51
CA LEU A 116 6.96 11.32 -8.09
C LEU A 116 6.43 10.29 -7.10
N GLU A 117 5.71 10.74 -6.08
CA GLU A 117 5.08 9.86 -5.09
C GLU A 117 4.12 8.87 -5.76
N ARG A 118 3.26 9.37 -6.66
CA ARG A 118 2.34 8.55 -7.46
C ARG A 118 3.06 7.56 -8.37
N SER A 119 4.16 8.00 -8.99
CA SER A 119 4.93 7.16 -9.91
C SER A 119 5.59 6.00 -9.17
N ALA A 120 6.10 6.22 -7.96
CA ALA A 120 6.65 5.14 -7.14
C ALA A 120 5.59 4.07 -6.83
N PHE A 121 4.39 4.49 -6.42
CA PHE A 121 3.29 3.57 -6.15
C PHE A 121 2.74 2.88 -7.41
N LEU A 122 2.71 3.58 -8.54
CA LEU A 122 2.41 3.00 -9.85
C LEU A 122 3.40 1.88 -10.22
N ILE A 123 4.71 2.09 -10.02
CA ILE A 123 5.75 1.09 -10.33
C ILE A 123 5.56 -0.16 -9.47
N ILE A 124 5.45 0.00 -8.15
CA ILE A 124 5.27 -1.16 -7.25
C ILE A 124 3.91 -1.84 -7.47
N SER A 125 2.89 -1.14 -7.96
CA SER A 125 1.60 -1.76 -8.32
C SER A 125 1.77 -2.85 -9.39
N GLY A 126 2.78 -2.75 -10.26
CA GLY A 126 3.08 -3.76 -11.28
C GLY A 126 3.53 -5.11 -10.69
N LEU A 127 4.03 -5.13 -9.45
CA LEU A 127 4.37 -6.36 -8.74
C LEU A 127 3.13 -7.20 -8.42
N ILE A 128 1.96 -6.57 -8.29
CA ILE A 128 0.67 -7.25 -8.10
C ILE A 128 0.28 -7.98 -9.39
N ASP A 129 0.33 -7.30 -10.54
CA ASP A 129 0.10 -7.92 -11.84
C ASP A 129 1.08 -9.08 -12.10
N TYR A 130 2.38 -8.86 -11.82
CA TYR A 130 3.40 -9.90 -11.92
C TYR A 130 3.07 -11.12 -11.05
N SER A 131 2.70 -10.90 -9.78
CA SER A 131 2.35 -11.96 -8.85
C SER A 131 1.17 -12.79 -9.35
N LEU A 132 0.13 -12.14 -9.90
CA LEU A 132 -1.02 -12.84 -10.49
C LEU A 132 -0.57 -13.81 -11.61
N THR A 133 0.38 -13.40 -12.45
CA THR A 133 0.89 -14.31 -13.51
C THR A 133 1.52 -15.58 -12.94
N GLY A 134 2.22 -15.46 -11.82
CA GLY A 134 2.82 -16.58 -11.10
C GLY A 134 1.83 -17.37 -10.25
N LEU A 135 0.67 -16.82 -9.90
CA LEU A 135 -0.36 -17.42 -9.03
C LEU A 135 -1.51 -18.08 -9.78
N VAL A 136 -1.74 -17.74 -11.05
CA VAL A 136 -2.76 -18.37 -11.90
C VAL A 136 -2.12 -19.34 -12.89
N SER A 137 -2.53 -20.61 -12.82
CA SER A 137 -1.91 -21.72 -13.56
C SER A 137 -2.21 -21.67 -15.07
N THR A 138 -3.49 -21.53 -15.44
CA THR A 138 -3.92 -21.66 -16.83
C THR A 138 -3.77 -20.32 -17.58
N PRO A 139 -3.18 -20.30 -18.79
CA PRO A 139 -2.99 -19.06 -19.56
C PRO A 139 -4.29 -18.29 -19.85
N SER A 140 -5.40 -18.98 -20.10
CA SER A 140 -6.71 -18.35 -20.31
C SER A 140 -7.23 -17.67 -19.05
N ALA A 141 -7.23 -18.37 -17.92
CA ALA A 141 -7.63 -17.82 -16.62
C ALA A 141 -6.72 -16.66 -16.21
N ARG A 142 -5.41 -16.75 -16.48
CA ARG A 142 -4.44 -15.68 -16.20
C ARG A 142 -4.79 -14.40 -16.96
N ARG A 143 -5.12 -14.50 -18.24
CA ARG A 143 -5.55 -13.34 -19.05
C ARG A 143 -6.81 -12.71 -18.45
N LEU A 144 -7.82 -13.51 -18.10
CA LEU A 144 -9.06 -12.99 -17.51
C LEU A 144 -8.82 -12.35 -16.13
N GLY A 145 -8.00 -12.97 -15.28
CA GLY A 145 -7.61 -12.43 -13.98
C GLY A 145 -6.86 -11.09 -14.10
N LEU A 146 -5.92 -10.98 -15.05
CA LEU A 146 -5.23 -9.71 -15.33
C LEU A 146 -6.19 -8.63 -15.81
N LEU A 147 -7.19 -8.96 -16.63
CA LEU A 147 -8.19 -7.99 -17.05
C LEU A 147 -9.07 -7.52 -15.88
N LEU A 148 -9.48 -8.42 -14.98
CA LEU A 148 -10.22 -8.05 -13.76
C LEU A 148 -9.38 -7.18 -12.82
N LEU A 149 -8.11 -7.53 -12.64
CA LEU A 149 -7.20 -6.77 -11.79
C LEU A 149 -6.96 -5.37 -12.39
N ALA A 150 -6.57 -5.29 -13.66
CA ALA A 150 -6.23 -4.02 -14.29
C ALA A 150 -7.44 -3.09 -14.49
N SER A 151 -8.65 -3.64 -14.62
CA SER A 151 -9.88 -2.83 -14.70
C SER A 151 -10.43 -2.44 -13.32
N SER A 152 -9.91 -2.98 -12.22
CA SER A 152 -10.39 -2.64 -10.87
C SER A 152 -10.15 -1.16 -10.54
N HIS A 153 -11.17 -0.48 -10.03
CA HIS A 153 -11.01 0.89 -9.54
C HIS A 153 -10.01 0.97 -8.38
N VAL A 154 -9.87 -0.09 -7.57
CA VAL A 154 -8.87 -0.15 -6.49
C VAL A 154 -7.45 -0.06 -7.05
N MET A 155 -7.14 -0.77 -8.14
CA MET A 155 -5.85 -0.65 -8.82
C MET A 155 -5.65 0.72 -9.46
N ASN A 156 -6.71 1.32 -9.98
CA ASN A 156 -6.66 2.60 -10.70
C ASN A 156 -6.81 3.83 -9.80
N THR A 157 -7.13 3.67 -8.52
CA THR A 157 -7.35 4.82 -7.62
C THR A 157 -6.60 4.68 -6.32
N LEU A 158 -6.67 3.55 -5.60
CA LEU A 158 -6.05 3.38 -4.28
C LEU A 158 -4.62 2.86 -4.36
N GLN A 159 -4.34 1.88 -5.22
CA GLN A 159 -3.04 1.19 -5.26
C GLN A 159 -1.88 2.04 -5.77
N ILE A 160 -2.20 3.10 -6.52
CA ILE A 160 -1.25 4.09 -7.08
C ILE A 160 -1.03 5.28 -6.15
N ARG A 161 -1.58 5.23 -4.92
CA ARG A 161 -1.42 6.27 -3.91
C ARG A 161 -0.50 5.82 -2.80
N PRO A 162 0.17 6.76 -2.12
CA PRO A 162 1.04 6.44 -1.01
C PRO A 162 0.30 6.02 0.27
N PHE A 163 -0.47 4.93 0.19
CA PHE A 163 -1.04 4.26 1.35
C PHE A 163 -0.11 3.15 1.83
N SER A 164 0.08 3.05 3.14
CA SER A 164 0.68 1.85 3.74
C SER A 164 -0.11 0.58 3.39
N ASN A 165 -1.44 0.68 3.19
CA ASN A 165 -2.26 -0.44 2.72
C ASN A 165 -1.91 -0.89 1.28
N SER A 166 -1.45 0.02 0.44
CA SER A 166 -0.97 -0.32 -0.91
C SER A 166 0.37 -1.06 -0.85
N ILE A 167 1.24 -0.70 0.11
CA ILE A 167 2.45 -1.47 0.41
C ILE A 167 2.08 -2.87 0.93
N GLU A 168 1.17 -2.97 1.91
CA GLU A 168 0.67 -4.27 2.42
C GLU A 168 0.13 -5.15 1.29
N ALA A 169 -0.63 -4.59 0.34
CA ALA A 169 -1.16 -5.34 -0.80
C ALA A 169 -0.07 -5.93 -1.71
N VAL A 170 1.01 -5.19 -1.97
CA VAL A 170 2.18 -5.69 -2.69
C VAL A 170 2.86 -6.81 -1.91
N LEU A 171 3.07 -6.61 -0.61
CA LEU A 171 3.73 -7.60 0.26
C LEU A 171 2.90 -8.89 0.40
N VAL A 172 1.56 -8.80 0.47
CA VAL A 172 0.66 -9.97 0.44
C VAL A 172 0.77 -10.71 -0.90
N ALA A 173 0.78 -9.98 -2.02
CA ALA A 173 0.91 -10.58 -3.35
C ALA A 173 2.23 -11.35 -3.51
N LEU A 174 3.34 -10.75 -3.09
CA LEU A 174 4.67 -11.38 -3.10
C LEU A 174 4.73 -12.57 -2.13
N SER A 175 4.14 -12.45 -0.94
CA SER A 175 4.10 -13.54 0.05
C SER A 175 3.36 -14.77 -0.48
N LEU A 176 2.22 -14.57 -1.16
CA LEU A 176 1.51 -15.67 -1.84
C LEU A 176 2.33 -16.27 -2.98
N LEU A 177 3.02 -15.43 -3.77
CA LEU A 177 3.89 -15.92 -4.84
C LEU A 177 5.02 -16.78 -4.29
N PHE A 178 5.68 -16.35 -3.21
CA PHE A 178 6.73 -17.11 -2.55
C PHE A 178 6.20 -18.38 -1.90
N LEU A 179 5.02 -18.35 -1.27
CA LEU A 179 4.35 -19.56 -0.79
C LEU A 179 4.17 -20.58 -1.92
N ARG A 180 3.65 -20.16 -3.08
CA ARG A 180 3.50 -21.06 -4.23
C ARG A 180 4.83 -21.68 -4.67
N LYS A 181 5.90 -20.90 -4.64
CA LYS A 181 7.25 -21.38 -4.99
C LYS A 181 7.79 -22.34 -3.94
N ILE A 182 7.59 -22.06 -2.66
CA ILE A 182 7.99 -22.95 -1.56
C ILE A 182 7.23 -24.28 -1.63
N SER A 183 5.92 -24.26 -1.90
CA SER A 183 5.09 -25.47 -1.94
C SER A 183 5.32 -26.36 -3.17
N SER A 184 6.13 -25.94 -4.15
CA SER A 184 6.46 -26.79 -5.31
C SER A 184 7.69 -27.65 -5.02
N ALA A 185 7.55 -28.98 -5.13
CA ALA A 185 8.58 -29.96 -4.76
C ALA A 185 9.95 -29.71 -5.43
N LYS A 186 9.96 -29.17 -6.65
CA LYS A 186 11.19 -28.85 -7.41
C LYS A 186 11.94 -27.62 -6.91
N THR A 187 11.32 -26.81 -6.06
CA THR A 187 11.83 -25.50 -5.62
C THR A 187 12.06 -25.41 -4.12
N LEU A 188 11.76 -26.46 -3.36
CA LEU A 188 12.19 -26.60 -1.96
C LEU A 188 13.72 -26.58 -1.84
N ASP A 189 14.43 -27.10 -2.84
CA ASP A 189 15.90 -27.01 -2.93
C ASP A 189 16.40 -25.57 -3.13
N LYS A 190 15.53 -24.66 -3.59
CA LYS A 190 15.85 -23.23 -3.74
C LYS A 190 15.46 -22.48 -2.47
N GLY A 191 16.27 -22.66 -1.41
CA GLY A 191 16.04 -22.11 -0.07
C GLY A 191 15.85 -20.58 0.00
N TYR A 192 16.28 -19.82 -1.01
CA TYR A 192 16.17 -18.35 -1.01
C TYR A 192 14.73 -17.82 -0.92
N PHE A 193 13.72 -18.57 -1.37
CA PHE A 193 12.32 -18.13 -1.25
C PHE A 193 11.86 -18.03 0.21
N PHE A 194 12.40 -18.86 1.11
CA PHE A 194 12.13 -18.73 2.54
C PHE A 194 12.72 -17.42 3.10
N HIS A 195 13.92 -17.05 2.66
CA HIS A 195 14.56 -15.79 3.05
C HIS A 195 13.79 -14.58 2.50
N LEU A 196 13.35 -14.62 1.25
CA LEU A 196 12.52 -13.56 0.66
C LEU A 196 11.17 -13.41 1.39
N LEU A 197 10.55 -14.53 1.76
CA LEU A 197 9.31 -14.52 2.54
C LEU A 197 9.54 -13.91 3.93
N ALA A 198 10.63 -14.27 4.61
CA ALA A 198 11.00 -13.70 5.90
C ALA A 198 11.19 -12.17 5.83
N ILE A 199 11.93 -11.68 4.84
CA ILE A 199 12.13 -10.22 4.62
C ILE A 199 10.78 -9.53 4.37
N THR A 200 9.93 -10.14 3.54
CA THR A 200 8.60 -9.59 3.20
C THR A 200 7.69 -9.50 4.42
N PHE A 201 7.72 -10.52 5.29
CA PHE A 201 6.94 -10.54 6.53
C PHE A 201 7.38 -9.47 7.51
N VAL A 202 8.68 -9.33 7.75
CA VAL A 202 9.21 -8.28 8.62
C VAL A 202 8.85 -6.90 8.06
N THR A 203 9.08 -6.67 6.76
CA THR A 203 8.70 -5.42 6.09
C THR A 203 7.21 -5.12 6.26
N GLY A 204 6.35 -6.14 6.15
CA GLY A 204 4.92 -6.02 6.36
C GLY A 204 4.55 -5.58 7.77
N ILE A 205 5.12 -6.24 8.79
CA ILE A 205 4.88 -5.91 10.20
C ILE A 205 5.29 -4.47 10.52
N PHE A 206 6.44 -4.02 10.03
CA PHE A 206 6.94 -2.66 10.24
C PHE A 206 6.21 -1.60 9.40
N THR A 207 5.66 -1.99 8.25
CA THR A 207 4.73 -1.13 7.49
C THR A 207 3.46 -0.91 8.30
N ARG A 208 2.81 -2.01 8.69
CA ARG A 208 1.59 -2.03 9.49
C ARG A 208 1.44 -3.38 10.21
N PRO A 209 1.26 -3.40 11.54
CA PRO A 209 1.01 -4.65 12.26
C PRO A 209 -0.23 -5.43 11.78
N THR A 210 -1.19 -4.76 11.12
CA THR A 210 -2.33 -5.41 10.45
C THR A 210 -1.92 -6.40 9.37
N PHE A 211 -0.71 -6.29 8.81
CA PHE A 211 -0.17 -7.26 7.85
C PHE A 211 -0.20 -8.70 8.40
N LEU A 212 -0.02 -8.87 9.71
CA LEU A 212 -0.07 -10.18 10.38
C LEU A 212 -1.38 -10.93 10.13
N ILE A 213 -2.48 -10.19 9.98
CA ILE A 213 -3.81 -10.75 9.68
C ILE A 213 -3.79 -11.46 8.32
N PHE A 214 -3.11 -10.88 7.32
CA PHE A 214 -2.98 -11.47 5.99
C PHE A 214 -1.83 -12.49 5.93
N GLY A 215 -0.76 -12.27 6.69
CA GLY A 215 0.42 -13.14 6.74
C GLY A 215 0.20 -14.44 7.51
N ALA A 216 -0.64 -14.45 8.54
CA ALA A 216 -0.81 -15.63 9.42
C ALA A 216 -1.22 -16.91 8.66
N PRO A 217 -2.19 -16.90 7.72
CA PRO A 217 -2.52 -18.08 6.91
C PRO A 217 -1.33 -18.56 6.06
N ILE A 218 -0.54 -17.64 5.52
CA ILE A 218 0.65 -18.00 4.72
C ILE A 218 1.70 -18.66 5.62
N ALA A 219 1.99 -18.07 6.79
CA ALA A 219 2.94 -18.63 7.76
C ALA A 219 2.50 -20.02 8.24
N TYR A 220 1.21 -20.20 8.52
CA TYR A 220 0.62 -21.49 8.90
C TYR A 220 0.89 -22.55 7.82
N GLN A 221 0.63 -22.23 6.56
CA GLN A 221 0.77 -23.18 5.44
C GLN A 221 2.24 -23.49 5.13
N VAL A 222 3.15 -22.52 5.28
CA VAL A 222 4.60 -22.77 5.19
C VAL A 222 5.07 -23.69 6.32
N ALA A 223 4.67 -23.43 7.56
CA ALA A 223 5.07 -24.22 8.72
C ALA A 223 4.56 -25.66 8.62
N PHE A 224 3.26 -25.83 8.35
CA PHE A 224 2.64 -27.14 8.14
C PHE A 224 3.30 -27.87 6.96
N GLY A 225 3.49 -27.16 5.85
CA GLY A 225 4.05 -27.73 4.65
C GLY A 225 5.47 -28.23 4.77
N THR A 226 6.35 -27.39 5.30
CA THR A 226 7.74 -27.78 5.57
C THR A 226 7.84 -28.91 6.58
N PHE A 227 6.98 -28.94 7.60
CA PHE A 227 6.95 -30.03 8.58
C PHE A 227 6.58 -31.36 7.91
N THR A 228 5.53 -31.37 7.07
CA THR A 228 5.14 -32.58 6.32
C THR A 228 6.22 -33.04 5.33
N TYR A 229 6.94 -32.11 4.70
CA TYR A 229 8.03 -32.42 3.78
C TYR A 229 9.27 -33.00 4.47
N ALA A 230 9.70 -32.39 5.57
CA ALA A 230 10.96 -32.72 6.23
C ALA A 230 10.96 -34.10 6.92
N ARG A 231 9.78 -34.64 7.26
CA ARG A 231 9.53 -35.93 7.95
C ARG A 231 10.18 -36.10 9.33
N THR A 232 11.15 -35.26 9.68
CA THR A 232 11.89 -35.27 10.95
C THR A 232 11.95 -33.85 11.49
N THR A 233 11.97 -33.71 12.82
CA THR A 233 12.09 -32.41 13.49
C THR A 233 13.41 -31.71 13.14
N THR A 234 14.53 -32.45 13.10
CA THR A 234 15.84 -31.91 12.72
C THR A 234 15.86 -31.41 11.27
N GLY A 235 15.25 -32.15 10.33
CA GLY A 235 15.12 -31.71 8.94
C GLY A 235 14.28 -30.44 8.82
N TRP A 236 13.19 -30.34 9.59
CA TRP A 236 12.32 -29.17 9.61
C TRP A 236 13.05 -27.94 10.17
N LEU A 237 13.78 -28.09 11.27
CA LEU A 237 14.59 -27.02 11.85
C LEU A 237 15.65 -26.50 10.87
N ARG A 238 16.29 -27.38 10.10
CA ARG A 238 17.26 -26.97 9.06
C ARG A 238 16.63 -26.11 7.96
N LEU A 239 15.34 -26.25 7.69
CA LEU A 239 14.62 -25.43 6.71
C LEU A 239 14.18 -24.09 7.29
N ILE A 240 13.72 -24.06 8.55
CA ILE A 240 13.08 -22.88 9.16
C ILE A 240 14.08 -21.99 9.93
N VAL A 241 15.14 -22.54 10.50
CA VAL A 241 16.10 -21.74 11.29
C VAL A 241 16.84 -20.69 10.44
N PRO A 242 17.40 -21.00 9.26
CA PRO A 242 18.07 -19.99 8.43
C PRO A 242 17.19 -18.77 8.06
N PRO A 243 15.94 -18.92 7.58
CA PRO A 243 15.09 -17.78 7.30
C PRO A 243 14.66 -17.03 8.58
N LEU A 244 14.59 -17.69 9.75
CA LEU A 244 14.38 -16.98 11.02
C LEU A 244 15.56 -16.06 11.38
N PHE A 245 16.80 -16.47 11.12
CA PHE A 245 17.96 -15.56 11.27
C PHE A 245 17.88 -14.38 10.29
N THR A 246 17.36 -14.60 9.09
CA THR A 246 17.11 -13.50 8.13
C THR A 246 16.01 -12.57 8.61
N ALA A 247 14.93 -13.10 9.18
CA ALA A 247 13.90 -12.29 9.81
C ALA A 247 14.47 -11.46 10.97
N ALA A 248 15.29 -12.07 11.83
CA ALA A 248 15.95 -11.38 12.94
C ALA A 248 16.89 -10.27 12.45
N GLY A 249 17.71 -10.53 11.44
CA GLY A 249 18.60 -9.52 10.84
C GLY A 249 17.83 -8.38 10.17
N THR A 250 16.74 -8.70 9.46
CA THR A 250 15.86 -7.69 8.87
C THR A 250 15.20 -6.85 9.95
N CYS A 251 14.70 -7.48 11.03
CA CYS A 251 14.10 -6.78 12.16
C CYS A 251 15.12 -5.84 12.82
N ALA A 252 16.34 -6.31 13.07
CA ALA A 252 17.42 -5.48 13.60
C ALA A 252 17.72 -4.27 12.71
N ALA A 253 17.74 -4.44 11.38
CA ALA A 253 17.94 -3.32 10.46
C ALA A 253 16.83 -2.26 10.56
N PHE A 254 15.57 -2.67 10.66
CA PHE A 254 14.45 -1.75 10.87
C PHE A 254 14.54 -1.04 12.23
N LEU A 255 14.85 -1.79 13.30
CA LEU A 255 15.01 -1.22 14.64
C LEU A 255 16.13 -0.19 14.69
N VAL A 256 17.28 -0.48 14.08
CA VAL A 256 18.41 0.47 13.98
C VAL A 256 18.00 1.71 13.19
N ALA A 257 17.35 1.54 12.04
CA ALA A 257 16.91 2.66 11.21
C ALA A 257 15.90 3.56 11.95
N ASP A 258 14.87 2.97 12.56
CA ASP A 258 13.86 3.70 13.32
C ASP A 258 14.47 4.39 14.55
N THR A 259 15.36 3.71 15.29
CA THR A 259 16.02 4.27 16.47
C THR A 259 16.89 5.46 16.11
N LEU A 260 17.73 5.34 15.08
CA LEU A 260 18.55 6.46 14.60
C LEU A 260 17.68 7.63 14.12
N TYR A 261 16.55 7.36 13.46
CA TYR A 261 15.64 8.40 13.00
C TYR A 261 14.97 9.17 14.13
N PHE A 262 14.44 8.48 15.16
CA PHE A 262 13.67 9.11 16.24
C PHE A 262 14.51 9.58 17.44
N ARG A 263 15.73 9.04 17.63
CA ARG A 263 16.58 9.32 18.80
C ARG A 263 17.93 9.92 18.45
N GLY A 264 18.41 9.74 17.22
CA GLY A 264 19.75 10.16 16.80
C GLY A 264 20.89 9.30 17.36
N ALA A 265 20.62 8.41 18.31
CA ALA A 265 21.58 7.50 18.95
C ALA A 265 20.90 6.16 19.26
N LEU A 266 21.69 5.09 19.48
CA LEU A 266 21.20 3.72 19.69
C LEU A 266 20.88 3.39 21.16
N ASP A 267 20.87 4.38 22.05
CA ASP A 267 20.75 4.18 23.50
C ASP A 267 19.31 3.85 23.95
N ASP A 268 18.30 4.29 23.19
CA ASP A 268 16.88 4.06 23.48
C ASP A 268 16.19 3.38 22.27
N LEU A 269 16.11 2.06 22.31
CA LEU A 269 15.65 1.24 21.18
C LEU A 269 14.17 1.49 20.85
N VAL A 270 13.91 1.88 19.61
CA VAL A 270 12.56 2.14 19.12
C VAL A 270 11.98 0.90 18.43
N VAL A 271 10.91 0.33 19.00
CA VAL A 271 10.17 -0.81 18.44
C VAL A 271 8.78 -0.36 17.96
N THR A 272 8.73 0.19 16.75
CA THR A 272 7.51 0.81 16.21
C THR A 272 6.29 -0.13 16.14
N PRO A 273 6.38 -1.43 15.78
CA PRO A 273 5.21 -2.32 15.78
C PRO A 273 4.65 -2.56 17.18
N LEU A 274 5.50 -2.64 18.20
CA LEU A 274 5.07 -2.84 19.58
C LEU A 274 4.38 -1.57 20.12
N ASN A 275 4.98 -0.41 19.86
CA ASN A 275 4.39 0.89 20.22
C ASN A 275 3.02 1.08 19.56
N PHE A 276 2.88 0.66 18.29
CA PHE A 276 1.60 0.70 17.59
C PHE A 276 0.54 -0.17 18.28
N LEU A 277 0.90 -1.40 18.68
CA LEU A 277 -0.03 -2.29 19.40
C LEU A 277 -0.40 -1.70 20.77
N MET A 278 0.57 -1.18 21.53
CA MET A 278 0.33 -0.52 22.81
C MET A 278 -0.62 0.68 22.67
N TYR A 279 -0.43 1.50 21.63
CA TYR A 279 -1.30 2.63 21.34
C TYR A 279 -2.75 2.19 21.04
N ASN A 280 -2.92 1.16 20.20
CA ASN A 280 -4.22 0.67 19.74
C ASN A 280 -4.93 -0.27 20.75
N PHE A 281 -4.26 -0.76 21.78
CA PHE A 281 -4.93 -1.48 22.88
C PHE A 281 -5.44 -0.55 23.98
N SER A 282 -5.06 0.73 23.98
CA SER A 282 -5.58 1.72 24.93
C SER A 282 -7.02 2.12 24.59
N SER A 283 -7.96 1.82 25.48
CA SER A 283 -9.38 2.16 25.32
C SER A 283 -9.64 3.67 25.24
N GLN A 284 -8.77 4.50 25.84
CA GLN A 284 -8.85 5.95 25.77
C GLN A 284 -8.57 6.48 24.36
N ASN A 285 -7.57 5.91 23.66
CA ASN A 285 -7.25 6.28 22.28
C ASN A 285 -8.34 5.81 21.31
N LEU A 286 -8.96 4.66 21.59
CA LEU A 286 -10.05 4.12 20.78
C LEU A 286 -11.33 4.98 20.82
N ALA A 287 -11.55 5.72 21.92
CA ALA A 287 -12.70 6.59 22.08
C ALA A 287 -12.66 7.83 21.18
N GLU A 288 -11.48 8.21 20.68
CA GLU A 288 -11.29 9.35 19.77
C GLU A 288 -11.55 8.99 18.29
N HIS A 289 -11.65 7.70 17.98
CA HIS A 289 -11.89 7.21 16.63
C HIS A 289 -13.39 6.98 16.36
N GLY A 290 -13.80 7.26 15.12
CA GLY A 290 -15.19 7.05 14.69
C GLY A 290 -15.65 5.60 14.89
N LEU A 291 -16.83 5.45 15.49
CA LEU A 291 -17.45 4.14 15.70
C LEU A 291 -18.19 3.70 14.44
N HIS A 292 -17.83 2.53 13.93
CA HIS A 292 -18.54 1.91 12.82
C HIS A 292 -19.27 0.64 13.27
N PRO A 293 -20.40 0.30 12.63
CA PRO A 293 -21.07 -0.96 12.91
C PRO A 293 -20.19 -2.14 12.48
N ARG A 294 -20.16 -3.20 13.28
CA ARG A 294 -19.28 -4.37 13.07
C ARG A 294 -19.50 -5.09 11.74
N TRP A 295 -20.66 -4.89 11.11
CA TRP A 295 -21.04 -5.48 9.84
C TRP A 295 -20.57 -4.66 8.62
N LEU A 296 -20.02 -3.45 8.80
CA LEU A 296 -19.68 -2.52 7.71
C LEU A 296 -18.66 -3.13 6.75
N HIS A 297 -17.60 -3.75 7.27
CA HIS A 297 -16.59 -4.38 6.43
C HIS A 297 -17.17 -5.46 5.52
N VAL A 298 -18.06 -6.29 6.04
CA VAL A 298 -18.63 -7.44 5.32
C VAL A 298 -19.64 -7.02 4.25
N PHE A 299 -20.58 -6.12 4.59
CA PHE A 299 -21.72 -5.83 3.72
C PHE A 299 -21.59 -4.55 2.90
N VAL A 300 -20.66 -3.65 3.24
CA VAL A 300 -20.47 -2.38 2.52
C VAL A 300 -19.08 -2.29 1.93
N ASN A 301 -18.03 -2.35 2.75
CA ASN A 301 -16.68 -2.11 2.27
C ASN A 301 -16.23 -3.20 1.29
N PHE A 302 -16.51 -4.47 1.59
CA PHE A 302 -16.11 -5.59 0.73
C PHE A 302 -16.82 -5.57 -0.64
N PRO A 303 -18.16 -5.45 -0.74
CA PRO A 303 -18.82 -5.26 -2.04
C PRO A 303 -18.41 -3.98 -2.77
N MET A 304 -18.15 -2.88 -2.05
CA MET A 304 -17.72 -1.62 -2.66
C MET A 304 -16.34 -1.72 -3.33
N LEU A 305 -15.40 -2.44 -2.72
CA LEU A 305 -14.04 -2.57 -3.28
C LEU A 305 -13.96 -3.56 -4.43
N PHE A 306 -14.67 -4.69 -4.32
CA PHE A 306 -14.51 -5.80 -5.27
C PHE A 306 -15.63 -5.87 -6.31
N GLY A 307 -16.78 -5.29 -6.03
CA GLY A 307 -17.98 -5.34 -6.87
C GLY A 307 -18.85 -6.56 -6.59
N PRO A 308 -20.18 -6.44 -6.78
CA PRO A 308 -21.15 -7.45 -6.35
C PRO A 308 -20.94 -8.82 -6.98
N TRP A 309 -20.55 -8.88 -8.26
CA TRP A 309 -20.27 -10.13 -8.95
C TRP A 309 -19.05 -10.87 -8.41
N ILE A 310 -17.96 -10.13 -8.13
CA ILE A 310 -16.73 -10.70 -7.58
C ILE A 310 -17.00 -11.17 -6.15
N THR A 311 -17.72 -10.37 -5.35
CA THR A 311 -18.15 -10.78 -4.00
C THR A 311 -18.97 -12.06 -4.04
N TRP A 312 -19.97 -12.16 -4.93
CA TRP A 312 -20.79 -13.36 -5.07
C TRP A 312 -19.97 -14.59 -5.48
N LEU A 313 -19.06 -14.45 -6.46
CA LEU A 313 -18.16 -15.54 -6.86
C LEU A 313 -17.22 -15.98 -5.73
N THR A 314 -16.71 -15.04 -4.93
CA THR A 314 -15.90 -15.33 -3.75
C THR A 314 -16.69 -16.15 -2.74
N VAL A 315 -17.87 -15.68 -2.33
CA VAL A 315 -18.72 -16.38 -1.35
C VAL A 315 -19.06 -17.78 -1.85
N ARG A 316 -19.47 -17.92 -3.12
CA ARG A 316 -19.73 -19.24 -3.72
C ARG A 316 -18.49 -20.14 -3.74
N THR A 317 -17.30 -19.60 -3.93
CA THR A 317 -16.05 -20.39 -3.86
C THR A 317 -15.77 -20.87 -2.46
N ILE A 318 -16.02 -20.04 -1.45
CA ILE A 318 -15.84 -20.40 -0.04
C ILE A 318 -16.83 -21.50 0.36
N VAL A 319 -18.12 -21.33 0.02
CA VAL A 319 -19.17 -22.32 0.31
C VAL A 319 -18.86 -23.67 -0.36
N ASP A 320 -18.59 -23.68 -1.67
CA ASP A 320 -18.27 -24.92 -2.39
C ASP A 320 -16.99 -25.60 -1.84
N SER A 321 -16.03 -24.83 -1.33
CA SER A 321 -14.82 -25.41 -0.72
C SER A 321 -15.10 -26.03 0.65
N ALA A 322 -16.04 -25.46 1.42
CA ALA A 322 -16.46 -26.01 2.71
C ALA A 322 -17.24 -27.32 2.53
N THR A 323 -18.08 -27.43 1.50
CA THR A 323 -18.82 -28.66 1.20
C THR A 323 -17.89 -29.78 0.73
N LEU A 324 -16.90 -29.46 -0.11
CA LEU A 324 -15.91 -30.44 -0.61
C LEU A 324 -14.98 -30.95 0.49
N PHE A 325 -14.67 -30.13 1.50
CA PHE A 325 -13.86 -30.55 2.66
C PHE A 325 -14.54 -31.66 3.47
N ASN A 326 -15.87 -31.68 3.49
CA ASN A 326 -16.65 -32.71 4.18
C ASN A 326 -16.68 -34.06 3.43
N GLU A 327 -16.35 -34.09 2.14
CA GLU A 327 -16.50 -35.29 1.29
C GLU A 327 -15.18 -36.00 0.94
N LYS A 328 -14.00 -35.39 1.16
CA LYS A 328 -12.71 -35.98 0.75
C LYS A 328 -11.61 -35.87 1.81
N ASN A 329 -11.04 -37.03 2.19
CA ASN A 329 -9.76 -37.15 2.88
C ASN A 329 -8.62 -36.74 1.93
N TYR A 330 -8.24 -35.47 1.91
CA TYR A 330 -7.09 -35.01 1.13
C TYR A 330 -5.76 -35.35 1.84
N THR A 331 -5.10 -36.39 1.34
CA THR A 331 -3.77 -36.83 1.75
C THR A 331 -2.74 -36.46 0.68
N SER A 332 -2.33 -35.19 0.59
CA SER A 332 -0.99 -34.81 0.08
C SER A 332 -0.77 -33.28 0.04
N PHE A 333 0.42 -32.85 0.44
CA PHE A 333 0.91 -31.47 0.42
C PHE A 333 1.09 -30.89 -1.01
N GLU A 334 0.95 -31.70 -2.07
CA GLU A 334 1.04 -31.25 -3.47
C GLU A 334 -0.24 -30.60 -4.01
N VAL A 335 -1.37 -30.71 -3.30
CA VAL A 335 -2.69 -30.26 -3.77
C VAL A 335 -3.01 -28.84 -3.26
N ASP A 336 -3.10 -27.90 -4.21
CA ASP A 336 -3.71 -26.55 -4.10
C ASP A 336 -3.57 -25.85 -2.72
N VAL A 337 -2.34 -25.63 -2.24
CA VAL A 337 -2.08 -24.86 -0.99
C VAL A 337 -2.64 -23.44 -1.05
N LEU A 338 -2.73 -22.86 -2.25
CA LEU A 338 -3.17 -21.47 -2.44
C LEU A 338 -4.63 -21.25 -2.07
N ARG A 339 -5.55 -22.13 -2.50
CA ARG A 339 -6.98 -22.00 -2.22
C ARG A 339 -7.31 -21.92 -0.73
N PRO A 340 -6.93 -22.88 0.14
CA PRO A 340 -7.20 -22.80 1.57
C PRO A 340 -6.50 -21.60 2.20
N THR A 341 -5.28 -21.26 1.77
CA THR A 341 -4.57 -20.06 2.26
C THR A 341 -5.39 -18.79 2.03
N ILE A 342 -5.88 -18.58 0.81
CA ILE A 342 -6.63 -17.38 0.44
C ILE A 342 -7.99 -17.35 1.15
N ILE A 343 -8.68 -18.48 1.26
CA ILE A 343 -9.95 -18.56 1.99
C ILE A 343 -9.75 -18.22 3.48
N GLN A 344 -8.73 -18.80 4.12
CA GLN A 344 -8.35 -18.48 5.50
C GLN A 344 -8.00 -16.99 5.64
N MET A 345 -7.27 -16.42 4.69
CA MET A 345 -6.94 -14.99 4.65
C MET A 345 -8.17 -14.10 4.58
N ILE A 346 -9.15 -14.43 3.71
CA ILE A 346 -10.41 -13.67 3.60
C ILE A 346 -11.20 -13.76 4.90
N ILE A 347 -11.37 -14.96 5.46
CA ILE A 347 -12.14 -15.16 6.69
C ILE A 347 -11.48 -14.46 7.88
N LEU A 348 -10.17 -14.66 8.06
CA LEU A 348 -9.42 -14.08 9.17
C LEU A 348 -9.42 -12.55 9.10
N SER A 349 -9.17 -11.98 7.91
CA SER A 349 -9.17 -10.52 7.74
C SER A 349 -10.54 -9.89 7.94
N LEU A 350 -11.60 -10.48 7.39
CA LEU A 350 -12.95 -9.98 7.63
C LEU A 350 -13.32 -10.09 9.11
N THR A 351 -12.95 -11.17 9.80
CA THR A 351 -13.28 -11.34 11.22
C THR A 351 -12.53 -10.35 12.10
N VAL A 352 -11.20 -10.28 11.97
CA VAL A 352 -10.36 -9.46 12.86
C VAL A 352 -10.55 -7.97 12.59
N LEU A 353 -10.63 -7.54 11.32
CA LEU A 353 -10.84 -6.13 10.99
C LEU A 353 -12.26 -5.67 11.30
N SER A 354 -13.27 -6.54 11.17
CA SER A 354 -14.65 -6.22 11.61
C SER A 354 -14.77 -6.10 13.14
N ALA A 355 -13.86 -6.73 13.90
CA ALA A 355 -13.81 -6.59 15.34
C ALA A 355 -13.19 -5.26 15.80
N GLN A 356 -12.60 -4.45 14.89
CA GLN A 356 -12.08 -3.11 15.21
C GLN A 356 -13.20 -2.06 15.10
N PRO A 357 -13.27 -1.07 16.04
CA PRO A 357 -14.32 -0.05 16.02
C PRO A 357 -14.22 0.83 14.78
N HIS A 358 -12.99 1.12 14.37
CA HIS A 358 -12.68 1.91 13.20
C HIS A 358 -12.58 1.02 11.96
N GLN A 359 -13.46 1.25 10.98
CA GLN A 359 -13.61 0.39 9.80
C GLN A 359 -13.58 1.21 8.51
N GLU A 360 -12.41 1.27 7.88
CA GLU A 360 -12.26 1.90 6.58
C GLU A 360 -12.08 0.89 5.45
N PRO A 361 -12.66 1.13 4.26
CA PRO A 361 -12.51 0.24 3.12
C PRO A 361 -11.06 -0.08 2.76
N ARG A 362 -10.15 0.89 2.87
CA ARG A 362 -8.73 0.72 2.51
C ARG A 362 -8.04 -0.45 3.22
N PHE A 363 -8.50 -0.83 4.43
CA PHE A 363 -7.92 -1.96 5.17
C PHE A 363 -8.13 -3.30 4.46
N LEU A 364 -9.10 -3.40 3.54
CA LEU A 364 -9.36 -4.60 2.75
C LEU A 364 -8.65 -4.61 1.39
N VAL A 365 -7.97 -3.53 1.00
CA VAL A 365 -7.23 -3.44 -0.29
C VAL A 365 -6.26 -4.62 -0.50
N PRO A 366 -5.52 -5.11 0.52
CA PRO A 366 -4.64 -6.26 0.35
C PRO A 366 -5.33 -7.57 -0.11
N LEU A 367 -6.66 -7.67 0.00
CA LEU A 367 -7.43 -8.83 -0.46
C LEU A 367 -7.72 -8.85 -1.95
N LEU A 368 -7.51 -7.75 -2.69
CA LEU A 368 -7.87 -7.66 -4.11
C LEU A 368 -7.26 -8.77 -4.97
N LEU A 369 -5.93 -8.90 -4.93
CA LEU A 369 -5.24 -9.94 -5.68
C LEU A 369 -5.58 -11.35 -5.18
N PRO A 370 -5.55 -11.65 -3.86
CA PRO A 370 -5.98 -12.95 -3.36
C PRO A 370 -7.36 -13.37 -3.89
N ILE A 371 -8.36 -12.49 -3.84
CA ILE A 371 -9.72 -12.77 -4.32
C ILE A 371 -9.74 -13.07 -5.83
N ILE A 372 -9.05 -12.27 -6.64
CA ILE A 372 -9.00 -12.48 -8.09
C ILE A 372 -8.29 -13.81 -8.42
N VAL A 373 -7.20 -14.13 -7.71
CA VAL A 373 -6.49 -15.41 -7.86
C VAL A 373 -7.37 -16.59 -7.49
N LEU A 374 -8.10 -16.50 -6.37
CA LEU A 374 -9.04 -17.52 -5.92
C LEU A 374 -10.07 -17.82 -7.02
N ILE A 375 -10.77 -16.80 -7.50
CA ILE A 375 -11.82 -16.95 -8.51
C ILE A 375 -11.23 -17.43 -9.85
N ALA A 376 -10.09 -16.89 -10.27
CA ALA A 376 -9.46 -17.27 -11.54
C ALA A 376 -9.05 -18.76 -11.58
N ASN A 377 -8.59 -19.31 -10.46
CA ASN A 377 -8.20 -20.72 -10.36
C ASN A 377 -9.39 -21.69 -10.26
N THR A 378 -10.64 -21.21 -10.05
CA THR A 378 -11.84 -22.07 -10.09
C THR A 378 -12.28 -22.47 -11.50
N GLY A 379 -11.77 -21.80 -12.54
CA GLY A 379 -12.26 -21.96 -13.92
C GLY A 379 -13.61 -21.29 -14.22
N ARG A 380 -14.33 -20.79 -13.20
CA ARG A 380 -15.65 -20.16 -13.38
C ARG A 380 -15.63 -18.91 -14.28
N LEU A 381 -14.51 -18.18 -14.31
CA LEU A 381 -14.34 -17.03 -15.22
C LEU A 381 -14.42 -17.40 -16.70
N ALA A 382 -14.25 -18.68 -17.07
CA ALA A 382 -14.44 -19.12 -18.45
C ALA A 382 -15.93 -19.18 -18.85
N HIS A 383 -16.84 -19.26 -17.87
CA HIS A 383 -18.27 -19.47 -18.06
C HIS A 383 -19.13 -18.24 -17.75
N VAL A 384 -18.53 -17.15 -17.26
CA VAL A 384 -19.27 -15.90 -17.01
C VAL A 384 -19.66 -15.25 -18.35
N GLY A 385 -20.91 -14.80 -18.43
CA GLY A 385 -21.47 -14.18 -19.63
C GLY A 385 -21.05 -12.72 -19.83
N LYS A 386 -21.54 -12.11 -20.92
CA LYS A 386 -21.28 -10.69 -21.25
C LYS A 386 -21.77 -9.74 -20.14
N ALA A 387 -22.90 -10.04 -19.51
CA ALA A 387 -23.48 -9.23 -18.44
C ALA A 387 -22.52 -9.03 -17.26
N PHE A 388 -21.78 -10.07 -16.87
CA PHE A 388 -20.74 -9.99 -15.83
C PHE A 388 -19.67 -8.97 -16.22
N TRP A 389 -19.08 -9.09 -17.41
CA TRP A 389 -18.00 -8.21 -17.85
C TRP A 389 -18.46 -6.75 -17.99
N VAL A 390 -19.62 -6.53 -18.62
CA VAL A 390 -20.19 -5.19 -18.79
C VAL A 390 -20.49 -4.54 -17.44
N SER A 391 -21.16 -5.27 -16.53
CA SER A 391 -21.49 -4.77 -15.19
C SER A 391 -20.24 -4.48 -14.36
N CYS A 392 -19.26 -5.38 -14.34
CA CYS A 392 -17.98 -5.16 -13.67
C CYS A 392 -17.22 -3.96 -14.24
N SER A 393 -17.22 -3.77 -15.56
CA SER A 393 -16.58 -2.63 -16.20
C SER A 393 -17.28 -1.32 -15.85
N ILE A 394 -18.62 -1.26 -15.90
CA ILE A 394 -19.38 -0.06 -15.52
C ILE A 394 -19.14 0.27 -14.04
N PHE A 395 -19.24 -0.73 -13.16
CA PHE A 395 -19.01 -0.55 -11.73
C PHE A 395 -17.63 0.05 -11.44
N ASN A 396 -16.58 -0.55 -11.99
CA ASN A 396 -15.22 -0.05 -11.77
C ASN A 396 -14.96 1.29 -12.46
N PHE A 397 -15.55 1.54 -13.62
CA PHE A 397 -15.43 2.84 -14.28
C PHE A 397 -16.05 3.96 -13.44
N VAL A 398 -17.28 3.76 -12.94
CA VAL A 398 -17.98 4.73 -12.10
C VAL A 398 -17.19 5.03 -10.83
N LEU A 399 -16.72 3.99 -10.11
CA LEU A 399 -15.94 4.20 -8.90
C LEU A 399 -14.55 4.77 -9.18
N ALA A 400 -13.92 4.43 -10.30
CA ALA A 400 -12.64 5.02 -10.70
C ALA A 400 -12.78 6.52 -10.99
N VAL A 401 -13.86 6.94 -11.66
CA VAL A 401 -14.14 8.36 -11.90
C VAL A 401 -14.47 9.07 -10.58
N LEU A 402 -15.31 8.46 -9.73
CA LEU A 402 -15.69 9.04 -8.44
C LEU A 402 -14.47 9.26 -7.54
N PHE A 403 -13.69 8.23 -7.27
CA PHE A 403 -12.54 8.32 -6.35
C PHE A 403 -11.27 8.87 -7.02
N GLY A 404 -11.10 8.69 -8.33
CA GLY A 404 -9.92 9.16 -9.04
C GLY A 404 -9.98 10.63 -9.45
N ILE A 405 -11.19 11.18 -9.67
CA ILE A 405 -11.36 12.52 -10.26
C ILE A 405 -12.34 13.38 -9.43
N LEU A 406 -13.54 12.90 -9.13
CA LEU A 406 -14.61 13.79 -8.64
C LEU A 406 -14.53 14.10 -7.13
N HIS A 407 -14.33 13.07 -6.31
CA HIS A 407 -14.41 13.18 -4.86
C HIS A 407 -13.30 14.09 -4.32
N GLN A 408 -13.60 15.33 -3.94
CA GLN A 408 -12.58 16.30 -3.48
C GLN A 408 -11.47 16.59 -4.52
N GLY A 409 -11.77 16.46 -5.82
CA GLY A 409 -10.79 16.60 -6.90
C GLY A 409 -10.17 17.99 -7.08
N GLY A 410 -10.75 19.01 -6.44
CA GLY A 410 -10.27 20.39 -6.47
C GLY A 410 -9.14 20.71 -5.48
N VAL A 411 -8.89 19.84 -4.48
CA VAL A 411 -7.94 20.12 -3.39
C VAL A 411 -6.48 20.12 -3.88
N VAL A 412 -6.07 19.15 -4.70
CA VAL A 412 -4.69 19.15 -5.25
C VAL A 412 -4.48 20.35 -6.19
N PRO A 413 -5.36 20.60 -7.19
CA PRO A 413 -5.20 21.76 -8.07
C PRO A 413 -5.18 23.10 -7.33
N SER A 414 -5.99 23.26 -6.28
CA SER A 414 -5.99 24.49 -5.49
C SER A 414 -4.67 24.70 -4.77
N LEU A 415 -4.04 23.65 -4.24
CA LEU A 415 -2.70 23.74 -3.62
C LEU A 415 -1.63 24.16 -4.62
N PHE A 416 -1.66 23.60 -5.83
CA PHE A 416 -0.71 23.98 -6.88
C PHE A 416 -0.88 25.43 -7.33
N HIS A 417 -2.13 25.90 -7.42
CA HIS A 417 -2.39 27.31 -7.72
C HIS A 417 -1.98 28.23 -6.57
N LEU A 418 -2.25 27.83 -5.32
CA LEU A 418 -1.86 28.60 -4.15
C LEU A 418 -0.34 28.68 -3.99
N HIS A 419 0.41 27.65 -4.38
CA HIS A 419 1.88 27.69 -4.41
C HIS A 419 2.39 28.86 -5.26
N SER A 420 1.86 29.07 -6.47
CA SER A 420 2.25 30.22 -7.30
C SER A 420 1.82 31.55 -6.70
N VAL A 421 0.59 31.64 -6.17
CA VAL A 421 0.07 32.88 -5.57
C VAL A 421 0.89 33.30 -4.33
N VAL A 422 1.28 32.34 -3.49
CA VAL A 422 2.10 32.61 -2.31
C VAL A 422 3.54 32.93 -2.69
N GLY A 423 4.09 32.28 -3.73
CA GLY A 423 5.43 32.57 -4.25
C GLY A 423 5.57 33.99 -4.83
N ASP A 424 4.50 34.51 -5.45
CA ASP A 424 4.48 35.85 -6.05
C ASP A 424 4.13 36.98 -5.06
N ALA A 425 3.72 36.63 -3.83
CA ALA A 425 3.34 37.61 -2.82
C ALA A 425 4.57 38.39 -2.30
N SER A 426 4.43 39.70 -2.10
CA SER A 426 5.52 40.52 -1.56
C SER A 426 5.90 40.10 -0.14
N LEU A 427 7.19 40.17 0.17
CA LEU A 427 7.74 39.93 1.51
C LEU A 427 6.96 40.75 2.55
N GLY A 428 6.39 40.06 3.55
CA GLY A 428 5.58 40.67 4.61
C GLY A 428 4.06 40.58 4.42
N THR A 429 3.58 40.07 3.27
CA THR A 429 2.15 39.83 3.07
C THR A 429 1.67 38.63 3.88
N ARG A 430 0.69 38.85 4.76
CA ARG A 430 0.06 37.76 5.54
C ARG A 430 -1.08 37.12 4.74
N THR A 431 -0.83 35.94 4.20
CA THR A 431 -1.85 35.15 3.48
C THR A 431 -2.50 34.13 4.41
N THR A 432 -3.84 34.14 4.48
CA THR A 432 -4.61 33.14 5.24
C THR A 432 -5.37 32.25 4.27
N ILE A 433 -5.10 30.95 4.30
CA ILE A 433 -5.71 29.95 3.42
C ILE A 433 -6.73 29.16 4.23
N ILE A 434 -7.99 29.19 3.83
CA ILE A 434 -9.08 28.51 4.53
C ILE A 434 -9.67 27.44 3.61
N TYR A 435 -9.59 26.19 4.05
CA TYR A 435 -10.32 25.07 3.45
C TYR A 435 -11.54 24.77 4.32
N TRP A 436 -12.71 24.63 3.71
CA TRP A 436 -13.97 24.41 4.41
C TRP A 436 -14.71 23.20 3.83
N LYS A 437 -15.16 22.28 4.71
CA LYS A 437 -15.87 21.04 4.34
C LYS A 437 -15.13 20.17 3.30
N THR A 438 -13.80 20.20 3.33
CA THR A 438 -12.93 19.30 2.57
C THR A 438 -12.13 18.43 3.52
N TYR A 439 -11.49 17.37 2.99
CA TYR A 439 -10.40 16.74 3.74
C TYR A 439 -9.26 17.74 3.99
N MET A 440 -8.44 17.42 4.99
CA MET A 440 -7.25 18.21 5.29
C MET A 440 -6.35 18.25 4.04
N PRO A 441 -6.11 19.45 3.47
CA PRO A 441 -5.23 19.59 2.33
C PRO A 441 -3.80 19.23 2.76
N PRO A 442 -3.02 18.45 1.98
CA PRO A 442 -1.64 18.10 2.30
C PRO A 442 -0.72 19.34 2.27
N PRO A 443 -0.21 19.82 3.42
CA PRO A 443 0.66 20.99 3.46
C PRO A 443 1.93 20.88 2.61
N HIS A 444 2.54 19.68 2.52
CA HIS A 444 3.75 19.48 1.72
C HIS A 444 3.53 19.76 0.22
N LEU A 445 2.30 19.63 -0.28
CA LEU A 445 1.95 19.97 -1.67
C LEU A 445 1.66 21.47 -1.89
N LEU A 446 1.66 22.28 -0.83
CA LEU A 446 1.73 23.74 -0.96
C LEU A 446 3.18 24.20 -1.24
N GLY A 447 4.18 23.40 -0.85
CA GLY A 447 5.60 23.65 -1.16
C GLY A 447 6.20 24.89 -0.53
N VAL A 448 5.69 25.32 0.63
CA VAL A 448 6.19 26.49 1.36
C VAL A 448 7.24 26.04 2.37
N SER A 449 8.37 26.76 2.47
CA SER A 449 9.41 26.43 3.44
C SER A 449 9.00 26.79 4.88
N GLU A 450 9.39 25.95 5.83
CA GLU A 450 9.11 26.11 7.27
C GLU A 450 9.68 27.39 7.90
N ARG A 451 10.61 28.09 7.22
CA ARG A 451 11.16 29.38 7.70
C ARG A 451 10.18 30.55 7.62
N GLY A 452 9.05 30.40 6.92
CA GLY A 452 7.94 31.35 7.01
C GLY A 452 7.10 31.05 8.26
N CYS A 453 6.89 32.05 9.12
CA CYS A 453 6.09 31.90 10.34
C CYS A 453 4.60 31.71 9.96
N PHE A 454 4.19 30.46 9.70
CA PHE A 454 2.82 30.09 9.34
C PHE A 454 2.19 29.25 10.46
N HIS A 455 1.17 29.80 11.12
CA HIS A 455 0.33 29.06 12.04
C HIS A 455 -0.96 28.65 11.34
N PHE A 456 -1.14 27.35 11.06
CA PHE A 456 -2.43 26.80 10.67
C PHE A 456 -3.32 26.67 11.92
N TYR A 457 -4.37 27.49 12.00
CA TYR A 457 -5.42 27.32 13.00
C TYR A 457 -6.52 26.43 12.44
N HIS A 458 -6.73 25.28 13.08
CA HIS A 458 -7.82 24.37 12.76
C HIS A 458 -9.11 24.81 13.46
N ALA A 459 -10.08 25.29 12.69
CA ALA A 459 -11.44 25.52 13.19
C ALA A 459 -12.32 24.30 12.89
N SER A 460 -12.19 23.23 13.68
CA SER A 460 -13.16 22.12 13.69
C SER A 460 -13.70 21.86 15.09
N LYS A 461 -14.39 22.85 15.63
CA LYS A 461 -15.44 22.63 16.61
C LYS A 461 -16.53 23.66 16.37
N LEU A 462 -17.36 23.41 15.36
CA LEU A 462 -18.70 24.00 15.30
C LEU A 462 -19.66 22.89 14.85
N SER A 463 -20.33 22.36 15.88
CA SER A 463 -21.53 21.48 15.94
C SER A 463 -21.53 20.21 15.09
#